data_AF-A0A927YEM8-F1
#
_entry.id   AF-A0A927YEM8-F1
#
_cell.length_a   1.000
_cell.length_b   1.000
_cell.length_c   1.000
_cell.angle_alpha   90.00
_cell.angle_beta   90.00
_cell.angle_gamma   90.00
#
_symmetry.space_group_name_H-M   'P 1'
#
loop_
_entity.id
_entity.type
_entity.pdbx_description
1 polymer ?
#
loop_
_entity_poly.entity_id
_entity_poly.type
_entity_poly.pdbx_seq_one_letter_code
_entity_poly.pdbx_strand_id
1 'polypeptide(L)'
;MKTHKNNHGFSLVELIIVIAIMAILVGIMAPQLMKYIEKTNVAADTQLCDAVRSAIITAMSDPEVFTSRPPADTSQNQIATIQSGTPVTLYMMGGAANSAFVRAVNDILGFSVWQNGDYQEQMKSTPAGDNGYFMIQCTGGNSYTVWIVHSDATGQKNDNAATSAAAITDEIHVK
;
A
#
# COMPACT_ATOMS: atom_id res chain seq x y z
N MET A 1 36.07 -48.75 36.85
CA MET A 1 34.69 -48.21 36.97
C MET A 1 34.20 -47.91 35.55
N LYS A 2 33.32 -48.75 34.99
CA LYS A 2 32.82 -48.59 33.61
C LYS A 2 31.47 -47.87 33.67
N THR A 3 31.42 -46.64 33.20
CA THR A 3 30.20 -45.84 33.10
C THR A 3 29.39 -46.30 31.88
N HIS A 4 28.25 -46.96 32.11
CA HIS A 4 27.29 -47.27 31.05
C HIS A 4 26.67 -45.97 30.52
N LYS A 5 26.93 -45.66 29.25
CA LYS A 5 26.33 -44.53 28.56
C LYS A 5 25.05 -45.02 27.90
N ASN A 6 23.91 -44.69 28.50
CA ASN A 6 22.59 -45.02 27.96
C ASN A 6 22.29 -44.10 26.77
N ASN A 7 22.66 -44.52 25.57
CA ASN A 7 22.21 -43.88 24.34
C ASN A 7 20.72 -44.24 24.09
N HIS A 8 19.82 -43.48 24.71
CA HIS A 8 18.42 -43.39 24.27
C HIS A 8 18.35 -42.50 23.03
N GLY A 9 19.01 -42.92 21.96
CA GLY A 9 18.90 -42.25 20.66
C GLY A 9 17.46 -42.33 20.19
N PHE A 10 16.97 -41.22 19.63
CA PHE A 10 15.63 -41.11 19.04
C PHE A 10 15.35 -42.33 18.17
N SER A 11 14.26 -43.05 18.43
CA SER A 11 13.90 -44.19 17.60
C SER A 11 13.57 -43.69 16.20
N LEU A 12 13.97 -44.45 15.18
CA LEU A 12 13.63 -44.17 13.79
C LEU A 12 12.09 -44.05 13.62
N VAL A 13 11.35 -44.85 14.40
CA VAL A 13 9.88 -44.81 14.45
C VAL A 13 9.37 -43.49 15.03
N GLU A 14 9.96 -43.01 16.12
CA GLU A 14 9.59 -41.73 16.73
C GLU A 14 9.82 -40.58 15.74
N LEU A 15 10.90 -40.64 14.96
CA LEU A 15 11.22 -39.63 13.95
C LEU A 15 10.19 -39.62 12.79
N ILE A 16 9.79 -40.79 12.29
CA ILE A 16 8.81 -40.89 11.19
C ILE A 16 7.43 -40.35 11.64
N ILE A 17 7.03 -40.65 12.86
CA ILE A 17 5.75 -40.14 13.40
C ILE A 17 5.79 -38.61 13.50
N VAL A 18 6.92 -38.03 13.91
CA VAL A 18 7.07 -36.57 14.01
C VAL A 18 6.94 -35.90 12.65
N ILE A 19 7.63 -36.38 11.61
CA ILE A 19 7.51 -35.78 10.26
C ILE A 19 6.09 -35.97 9.68
N ALA A 20 5.42 -37.07 10.01
CA ALA A 20 4.05 -37.33 9.57
C ALA A 20 3.06 -36.32 10.18
N ILE A 21 3.16 -36.04 11.47
CA ILE A 21 2.30 -35.05 12.14
C ILE A 21 2.62 -33.64 11.65
N MET A 22 3.91 -33.28 11.51
CA MET A 22 4.32 -31.98 10.97
C MET A 22 3.79 -31.76 9.54
N ALA A 23 3.80 -32.80 8.70
CA ALA A 23 3.25 -32.71 7.34
C ALA A 23 1.73 -32.44 7.33
N ILE A 24 0.96 -33.09 8.21
CA ILE A 24 -0.49 -32.85 8.33
C ILE A 24 -0.76 -31.43 8.80
N LEU A 25 -0.04 -30.96 9.83
CA LEU A 25 -0.19 -29.62 10.38
C LEU A 25 0.13 -28.54 9.33
N VAL A 26 1.23 -28.68 8.59
CA VAL A 26 1.58 -27.74 7.51
C VAL A 26 0.55 -27.78 6.38
N GLY A 27 0.02 -28.97 6.05
CA GLY A 27 -0.98 -29.14 4.99
C GLY A 27 -2.27 -28.35 5.23
N ILE A 28 -2.77 -28.31 6.46
CA ILE A 28 -3.97 -27.51 6.81
C ILE A 28 -3.64 -26.02 7.00
N MET A 29 -2.45 -25.70 7.50
CA MET A 29 -2.08 -24.32 7.84
C MET A 29 -1.66 -23.49 6.62
N ALA A 30 -1.06 -24.11 5.60
CA ALA A 30 -0.56 -23.41 4.41
C ALA A 30 -1.61 -22.49 3.73
N PRO A 31 -2.83 -22.93 3.39
CA PRO A 31 -3.83 -22.05 2.77
C PRO A 31 -4.31 -20.94 3.70
N GLN A 32 -4.41 -21.22 5.00
CA GLN A 32 -4.81 -20.22 5.99
C GLN A 32 -3.74 -19.15 6.16
N LEU A 33 -2.47 -19.55 6.23
CA LEU A 33 -1.32 -18.65 6.35
C LEU A 33 -1.21 -17.74 5.13
N MET A 34 -1.35 -18.27 3.91
CA MET A 34 -1.34 -17.46 2.69
C MET A 34 -2.41 -16.36 2.70
N LYS A 35 -3.63 -16.69 3.13
CA LYS A 35 -4.71 -15.69 3.26
C LYS A 35 -4.41 -14.63 4.32
N TYR A 36 -3.80 -15.01 5.44
CA TYR A 36 -3.43 -14.07 6.50
C TYR A 36 -2.28 -13.14 6.09
N ILE A 37 -1.30 -13.64 5.32
CA ILE A 37 -0.22 -12.82 4.76
C ILE A 37 -0.81 -11.74 3.85
N GLU A 38 -1.70 -12.11 2.93
CA GLU A 38 -2.32 -11.14 2.04
C GLU A 38 -3.13 -10.09 2.81
N LYS A 39 -3.91 -10.50 3.82
CA LYS A 39 -4.61 -9.53 4.69
C LYS A 39 -3.66 -8.58 5.42
N THR A 40 -2.48 -9.05 5.82
CA THR A 40 -1.47 -8.21 6.47
C THR A 40 -0.87 -7.22 5.48
N ASN A 41 -0.66 -7.65 4.24
CA ASN A 41 -0.18 -6.81 3.15
C ASN A 41 -1.21 -5.73 2.78
N VAL A 42 -2.49 -6.09 2.65
CA VAL A 42 -3.61 -5.15 2.47
C VAL A 42 -3.61 -4.13 3.60
N ALA A 43 -3.47 -4.55 4.86
CA ALA A 43 -3.43 -3.62 5.99
C ALA A 43 -2.24 -2.65 5.95
N ALA A 44 -1.07 -3.11 5.49
CA ALA A 44 0.11 -2.25 5.31
C ALA A 44 -0.12 -1.21 4.20
N ASP A 45 -0.73 -1.62 3.09
CA ASP A 45 -1.08 -0.72 1.99
C ASP A 45 -2.20 0.26 2.37
N THR A 46 -3.15 -0.14 3.22
CA THR A 46 -4.14 0.79 3.82
C THR A 46 -3.46 1.85 4.69
N GLN A 47 -2.51 1.47 5.54
CA GLN A 47 -1.75 2.42 6.36
C GLN A 47 -0.95 3.41 5.51
N LEU A 48 -0.45 2.95 4.37
CA LEU A 48 0.22 3.79 3.40
C LEU A 48 -0.75 4.78 2.72
N CYS A 49 -1.96 4.35 2.34
CA CYS A 49 -3.03 5.25 1.88
C CYS A 49 -3.35 6.33 2.94
N ASP A 50 -3.46 5.94 4.22
CA ASP A 50 -3.68 6.86 5.33
C ASP A 50 -2.55 7.89 5.44
N ALA A 51 -1.29 7.44 5.34
CA ALA A 51 -0.12 8.31 5.39
C ALA A 51 -0.10 9.32 4.24
N VAL A 52 -0.36 8.86 3.01
CA VAL A 52 -0.47 9.71 1.81
C VAL A 52 -1.58 10.74 1.97
N ARG A 53 -2.76 10.32 2.43
CA ARG A 53 -3.89 11.23 2.68
C ARG A 53 -3.53 12.29 3.72
N SER A 54 -2.92 11.89 4.83
CA SER A 54 -2.52 12.80 5.90
C SER A 54 -1.47 13.81 5.43
N ALA A 55 -0.49 13.35 4.64
CA ALA A 55 0.53 14.21 4.05
C ALA A 55 -0.09 15.25 3.09
N ILE A 56 -1.07 14.86 2.28
CA ILE A 56 -1.78 15.78 1.38
C ILE A 56 -2.58 16.81 2.17
N ILE A 57 -3.37 16.38 3.17
CA ILE A 57 -4.15 17.32 4.00
C ILE A 57 -3.22 18.34 4.69
N THR A 58 -2.09 17.87 5.20
CA THR A 58 -1.11 18.70 5.88
C THR A 58 -0.42 19.67 4.91
N ALA A 59 0.04 19.18 3.74
CA ALA A 59 0.64 20.02 2.70
C ALA A 59 -0.35 21.06 2.14
N MET A 60 -1.62 20.70 2.01
CA MET A 60 -2.70 21.61 1.60
C MET A 60 -3.08 22.63 2.66
N SER A 61 -2.58 22.49 3.89
CA SER A 61 -2.79 23.46 4.98
C SER A 61 -1.67 24.48 5.07
N ASP A 62 -0.56 24.28 4.35
CA ASP A 62 0.57 25.20 4.32
C ASP A 62 0.34 26.34 3.29
N PRO A 63 0.27 27.62 3.72
CA PRO A 63 0.10 28.75 2.80
C PRO A 63 1.26 28.94 1.81
N GLU A 64 2.47 28.48 2.14
CA GLU A 64 3.65 28.63 1.28
C GLU A 64 3.53 27.79 -0.01
N VAL A 65 2.84 26.65 0.10
CA VAL A 65 2.55 25.75 -1.01
C VAL A 65 1.66 26.42 -2.09
N PHE A 66 0.83 27.39 -1.71
CA PHE A 66 -0.02 28.14 -2.64
C PHE A 66 0.66 29.37 -3.24
N THR A 67 1.70 29.88 -2.59
CA THR A 67 2.34 31.16 -2.94
C THR A 67 3.70 31.01 -3.60
N SER A 68 4.24 29.78 -3.70
CA SER A 68 5.51 29.51 -4.35
C SER A 68 5.49 29.93 -5.83
N ARG A 69 6.41 30.84 -6.19
CA ARG A 69 6.53 31.42 -7.54
C ARG A 69 7.96 31.35 -8.12
N PRO A 70 8.59 30.18 -8.27
CA PRO A 70 9.59 30.01 -9.32
C PRO A 70 8.92 29.84 -10.70
N PRO A 71 9.57 30.24 -11.80
CA PRO A 71 8.96 30.24 -13.15
C PRO A 71 8.60 28.85 -13.72
N ALA A 72 8.92 27.76 -13.02
CA ALA A 72 8.64 26.37 -13.40
C ALA A 72 7.82 25.58 -12.35
N ASP A 73 7.31 26.24 -11.30
CA ASP A 73 6.53 25.57 -10.25
C ASP A 73 5.08 25.35 -10.70
N THR A 74 4.65 24.09 -10.72
CA THR A 74 3.32 23.66 -11.14
C THR A 74 2.35 23.48 -9.97
N SER A 75 2.72 23.90 -8.74
CA SER A 75 1.93 23.68 -7.51
C SER A 75 0.49 24.11 -7.69
N GLN A 76 0.27 25.33 -8.20
CA GLN A 76 -1.08 25.87 -8.38
C GLN A 76 -1.93 25.03 -9.34
N ASN A 77 -1.33 24.51 -10.43
CA ASN A 77 -2.05 23.67 -11.40
C ASN A 77 -2.37 22.29 -10.81
N GLN A 78 -1.44 21.70 -10.04
CA GLN A 78 -1.64 20.40 -9.37
C GLN A 78 -2.70 20.51 -8.28
N ILE A 79 -2.60 21.52 -7.41
CA ILE A 79 -3.58 21.84 -6.36
C ILE A 79 -4.95 22.09 -6.99
N ALA A 80 -5.04 22.89 -8.06
CA ALA A 80 -6.30 23.15 -8.74
C ALA A 80 -6.94 21.88 -9.33
N THR A 81 -6.13 20.97 -9.89
CA THR A 81 -6.60 19.68 -10.44
C THR A 81 -7.06 18.73 -9.34
N ILE A 82 -6.38 18.71 -8.20
CA ILE A 82 -6.81 17.92 -7.04
C ILE A 82 -8.11 18.48 -6.46
N GLN A 83 -8.20 19.82 -6.31
CA GLN A 83 -9.35 20.52 -5.77
C GLN A 83 -10.56 20.53 -6.70
N SER A 84 -10.38 20.31 -8.01
CA SER A 84 -11.51 20.14 -8.94
C SER A 84 -12.30 18.86 -8.68
N GLY A 85 -11.82 17.99 -7.79
CA GLY A 85 -12.43 16.70 -7.49
C GLY A 85 -12.26 15.71 -8.64
N THR A 86 -11.35 15.97 -9.57
CA THR A 86 -10.98 15.01 -10.60
C THR A 86 -10.04 13.97 -9.97
N PRO A 87 -10.32 12.67 -10.10
CA PRO A 87 -9.40 11.61 -9.69
C PRO A 87 -8.05 11.77 -10.39
N VAL A 88 -6.97 11.82 -9.62
CA VAL A 88 -5.60 11.89 -10.13
C VAL A 88 -4.80 10.70 -9.62
N THR A 89 -3.89 10.20 -10.44
CA THR A 89 -2.89 9.24 -9.94
C THR A 89 -1.89 9.98 -9.08
N LEU A 90 -1.41 9.34 -8.01
CA LEU A 90 -0.37 9.89 -7.15
C LEU A 90 0.92 10.16 -7.96
N TYR A 91 1.15 9.44 -9.05
CA TYR A 91 2.24 9.69 -10.00
C TYR A 91 2.23 11.09 -10.63
N MET A 92 1.05 11.68 -10.86
CA MET A 92 0.95 13.04 -11.42
C MET A 92 1.48 14.11 -10.46
N MET A 93 1.77 13.73 -9.21
CA MET A 93 2.51 14.51 -8.23
C MET A 93 4.03 14.33 -8.38
N GLY A 94 4.53 13.23 -8.96
CA GLY A 94 5.96 12.90 -9.00
C GLY A 94 6.76 13.30 -10.26
N GLY A 95 6.13 13.75 -11.35
CA GLY A 95 6.80 13.94 -12.66
C GLY A 95 7.31 15.36 -12.95
N ALA A 96 8.61 15.50 -13.23
CA ALA A 96 9.38 16.63 -13.83
C ALA A 96 9.24 18.06 -13.27
N ALA A 97 8.18 18.38 -12.54
CA ALA A 97 7.99 19.63 -11.83
C ALA A 97 7.79 19.29 -10.35
N ASN A 98 8.89 19.17 -9.62
CA ASN A 98 8.87 19.15 -8.16
C ASN A 98 8.28 20.49 -7.72
N SER A 99 6.97 20.52 -7.51
CA SER A 99 6.24 21.68 -7.04
C SER A 99 6.47 21.83 -5.54
N ALA A 100 6.23 23.01 -4.97
CA ALA A 100 6.26 23.18 -3.51
C ALA A 100 5.29 22.23 -2.81
N PHE A 101 4.12 21.99 -3.40
CA PHE A 101 3.16 21.00 -2.90
C PHE A 101 3.76 19.60 -2.81
N VAL A 102 4.37 19.12 -3.90
CA VAL A 102 4.97 17.78 -3.97
C VAL A 102 6.12 17.63 -3.00
N ARG A 103 6.97 18.66 -2.87
CA ARG A 103 8.04 18.67 -1.88
C ARG A 103 7.52 18.59 -0.46
N ALA A 104 6.48 19.36 -0.13
CA ALA A 104 5.86 19.30 1.19
C ALA A 104 5.30 17.90 1.48
N VAL A 105 4.61 17.29 0.51
CA VAL A 105 4.10 15.91 0.64
C VAL A 105 5.25 14.91 0.85
N ASN A 106 6.31 14.98 0.05
CA ASN A 106 7.48 14.09 0.18
C ASN A 106 8.20 14.27 1.53
N ASP A 107 8.32 15.50 2.02
CA ASP A 107 8.94 15.81 3.31
C ASP A 107 8.13 15.20 4.46
N ILE A 108 6.81 15.30 4.41
CA ILE A 108 5.91 14.71 5.39
C ILE A 108 5.95 13.17 5.34
N LEU A 109 6.02 12.58 4.13
CA LEU A 109 6.07 11.13 3.94
C LEU A 109 7.44 10.52 4.28
N GLY A 110 8.51 11.31 4.23
CA GLY A 110 9.89 10.82 4.39
C GLY A 110 10.41 10.00 3.21
N PHE A 111 9.67 9.95 2.09
CA PHE A 111 10.07 9.33 0.83
C PHE A 111 9.52 10.11 -0.36
N SER A 112 10.18 9.98 -1.51
CA SER A 112 9.68 10.56 -2.76
C SER A 112 8.51 9.75 -3.29
N VAL A 113 7.41 10.42 -3.60
CA VAL A 113 6.28 9.81 -4.32
C VAL A 113 6.75 9.09 -5.60
N TRP A 114 6.27 7.87 -5.75
CA TRP A 114 6.70 6.90 -6.76
C TRP A 114 6.29 7.24 -8.19
N GLN A 115 7.10 6.81 -9.16
CA GLN A 115 6.75 6.85 -10.58
C GLN A 115 5.82 5.67 -10.95
N ASN A 116 5.11 5.73 -12.09
CA ASN A 116 4.12 4.69 -12.46
C ASN A 116 4.65 3.24 -12.37
N GLY A 117 5.92 3.01 -12.75
CA GLY A 117 6.55 1.69 -12.66
C GLY A 117 6.99 1.27 -11.24
N ASP A 118 7.20 2.23 -10.34
CA ASP A 118 7.73 1.96 -8.99
C ASP A 118 6.63 1.44 -8.05
N TYR A 119 5.36 1.77 -8.30
CA TYR A 119 4.24 1.36 -7.43
C TYR A 119 4.16 -0.16 -7.24
N GLN A 120 4.49 -0.94 -8.28
CA GLN A 120 4.49 -2.40 -8.22
C GLN A 120 5.56 -2.97 -7.28
N GLU A 121 6.68 -2.27 -7.11
CA GLU A 121 7.76 -2.71 -6.23
C GLU A 121 7.52 -2.34 -4.77
N GLN A 122 6.62 -1.37 -4.53
CA GLN A 122 6.42 -0.75 -3.22
C GLN A 122 5.14 -1.24 -2.54
N MET A 123 4.12 -1.62 -3.32
CA MET A 123 2.91 -2.24 -2.80
C MET A 123 3.19 -3.64 -2.26
N LYS A 124 2.60 -3.95 -1.11
CA LYS A 124 2.72 -5.28 -0.51
C LYS A 124 1.58 -6.20 -0.91
N SER A 125 0.39 -5.65 -1.14
CA SER A 125 -0.76 -6.43 -1.61
C SER A 125 -0.53 -6.93 -3.03
N THR A 126 -1.22 -8.00 -3.41
CA THR A 126 -1.12 -8.60 -4.74
C THR A 126 -2.21 -8.04 -5.66
N PRO A 127 -1.92 -7.01 -6.49
CA PRO A 127 -2.92 -6.49 -7.41
C PRO A 127 -3.29 -7.51 -8.50
N ALA A 128 -4.56 -7.53 -8.94
CA ALA A 128 -5.02 -8.43 -10.00
C ALA A 128 -4.99 -7.73 -11.37
N GLY A 129 -3.91 -7.92 -12.12
CA GLY A 129 -3.75 -7.35 -13.47
C GLY A 129 -3.39 -5.85 -13.46
N ASP A 130 -2.78 -5.38 -14.55
CA ASP A 130 -2.23 -4.03 -14.84
C ASP A 130 -1.85 -3.16 -13.62
N ASN A 131 -0.54 -2.92 -13.46
CA ASN A 131 0.13 -1.99 -12.55
C ASN A 131 -0.78 -1.29 -11.52
N GLY A 132 -0.99 -1.88 -10.33
CA GLY A 132 -1.70 -1.20 -9.24
C GLY A 132 -1.06 0.17 -8.95
N TYR A 133 -1.88 1.22 -8.85
CA TYR A 133 -1.42 2.57 -8.55
C TYR A 133 -2.36 3.27 -7.57
N PHE A 134 -1.81 4.26 -6.88
CA PHE A 134 -2.54 5.10 -5.94
C PHE A 134 -3.31 6.18 -6.70
N MET A 135 -4.57 6.33 -6.32
CA MET A 135 -5.50 7.34 -6.82
C MET A 135 -5.91 8.24 -5.66
N ILE A 136 -6.10 9.52 -5.96
CA ILE A 136 -6.51 10.54 -5.01
C ILE A 136 -7.65 11.36 -5.62
N GLN A 137 -8.64 11.69 -4.81
CA GLN A 137 -9.70 12.61 -5.21
C GLN A 137 -10.12 13.48 -4.03
N CYS A 138 -10.26 14.80 -4.26
CA CYS A 138 -10.97 15.66 -3.33
C CYS A 138 -12.48 15.35 -3.39
N THR A 139 -13.06 14.96 -2.27
CA THR A 139 -14.49 14.64 -2.13
C THR A 139 -15.30 15.78 -1.52
N GLY A 140 -14.63 16.85 -1.08
CA GLY A 140 -15.26 18.10 -0.65
C GLY A 140 -14.41 18.88 0.35
N GLY A 141 -14.19 20.17 0.09
CA GLY A 141 -13.36 21.03 0.94
C GLY A 141 -11.94 20.48 1.12
N ASN A 142 -11.56 20.14 2.35
CA ASN A 142 -10.29 19.51 2.70
C ASN A 142 -10.40 17.98 2.90
N SER A 143 -11.46 17.35 2.39
CA SER A 143 -11.66 15.89 2.46
C SER A 143 -11.10 15.22 1.22
N TYR A 144 -10.19 14.26 1.41
CA TYR A 144 -9.53 13.55 0.32
C TYR A 144 -9.73 12.05 0.49
N THR A 145 -10.18 11.39 -0.56
CA THR A 145 -10.20 9.92 -0.63
C THR A 145 -8.97 9.45 -1.38
N VAL A 146 -8.25 8.48 -0.80
CA VAL A 146 -7.09 7.83 -1.41
C VAL A 146 -7.40 6.35 -1.53
N TRP A 147 -7.15 5.76 -2.69
CA TRP A 147 -7.36 4.32 -2.92
C TRP A 147 -6.33 3.73 -3.85
N ILE A 148 -6.23 2.42 -3.85
CA ILE A 148 -5.37 1.65 -4.73
C ILE A 148 -6.27 0.93 -5.72
N VAL A 149 -6.10 1.19 -7.01
CA VAL A 149 -6.81 0.42 -8.04
C VAL A 149 -6.19 -0.96 -8.21
N HIS A 150 -6.99 -1.90 -8.67
CA HIS A 150 -6.64 -3.30 -8.91
C HIS A 150 -6.19 -4.05 -7.63
N SER A 151 -6.46 -3.51 -6.43
CA SER A 151 -6.16 -4.18 -5.15
C SER A 151 -7.38 -4.22 -4.23
N ASP A 152 -7.71 -5.43 -3.74
CA ASP A 152 -8.88 -5.73 -2.93
C ASP A 152 -8.65 -5.50 -1.43
N ALA A 153 -9.54 -4.77 -0.76
CA ALA A 153 -9.53 -4.55 0.69
C ALA A 153 -9.75 -5.82 1.54
N THR A 154 -10.21 -6.91 0.93
CA THR A 154 -10.48 -8.20 1.57
C THR A 154 -9.35 -9.20 1.43
N GLY A 155 -8.32 -8.87 0.63
CA GLY A 155 -7.21 -9.78 0.31
C GLY A 155 -7.62 -10.94 -0.59
N GLN A 156 -8.61 -10.73 -1.46
CA GLN A 156 -8.89 -11.61 -2.59
C GLN A 156 -8.31 -10.99 -3.86
N LYS A 157 -8.12 -11.79 -4.92
CA LYS A 157 -7.71 -11.23 -6.21
C LYS A 157 -8.95 -10.70 -6.93
N ASN A 158 -9.05 -9.39 -7.07
CA ASN A 158 -10.04 -8.71 -7.88
C ASN A 158 -9.37 -7.64 -8.75
N ASP A 159 -9.88 -7.43 -9.97
CA ASP A 159 -9.32 -6.49 -10.96
C ASP A 159 -10.07 -5.16 -10.96
N ASN A 160 -10.63 -4.77 -9.81
CA ASN A 160 -11.47 -3.59 -9.73
C ASN A 160 -10.68 -2.32 -10.04
N ALA A 161 -11.24 -1.45 -10.87
CA ALA A 161 -10.56 -0.28 -11.41
C ALA A 161 -11.38 0.98 -11.18
N ALA A 162 -11.81 1.24 -9.94
CA ALA A 162 -12.59 2.44 -9.62
C ALA A 162 -11.86 3.69 -10.11
N THR A 163 -12.50 4.35 -11.07
CA THR A 163 -12.02 5.59 -11.67
C THR A 163 -12.46 6.81 -10.88
N SER A 164 -13.18 6.64 -9.76
CA SER A 164 -13.58 7.71 -8.85
C SER A 164 -13.88 7.17 -7.44
N ALA A 165 -13.78 8.02 -6.43
CA ALA A 165 -14.06 7.72 -5.03
C ALA A 165 -15.50 7.25 -4.78
N ALA A 166 -16.45 7.66 -5.63
CA ALA A 166 -17.84 7.21 -5.55
C ALA A 166 -18.06 5.81 -6.13
N ALA A 167 -17.16 5.35 -7.00
CA ALA A 167 -17.19 4.03 -7.63
C ALA A 167 -16.44 2.96 -6.83
N ILE A 168 -15.76 3.35 -5.74
CA ILE A 168 -15.04 2.41 -4.86
C ILE A 168 -16.07 1.48 -4.20
N THR A 169 -15.91 0.19 -4.44
CA THR A 169 -16.73 -0.86 -3.79
C THR A 169 -15.86 -1.68 -2.84
N ASP A 170 -14.81 -2.27 -3.38
CA ASP A 170 -13.97 -3.26 -2.69
C ASP A 170 -12.47 -2.94 -2.75
N GLU A 171 -12.07 -1.78 -3.31
CA GLU A 171 -10.65 -1.38 -3.30
C GLU A 171 -10.13 -1.03 -1.90
N ILE A 172 -8.81 -1.20 -1.70
CA ILE A 172 -8.11 -0.61 -0.56
C ILE A 172 -8.27 0.92 -0.63
N HIS A 173 -8.94 1.50 0.36
CA HIS A 173 -9.21 2.94 0.36
C HIS A 173 -9.29 3.54 1.77
N VAL A 174 -9.09 4.85 1.81
CA VAL A 174 -9.22 5.72 2.99
C VAL A 174 -9.99 6.98 2.56
N LYS A 175 -10.93 7.43 3.39
CA LYS A 175 -11.77 8.63 3.15
C LYS A 175 -11.42 9.77 4.09
#